data_AF-A0A7L9WM79-F1
#
_entry.id   AF-A0A7L9WM79-F1
#
_cell.length_a   1.000
_cell.length_b   1.000
_cell.length_c   1.000
_cell.angle_alpha   90.00
_cell.angle_beta   90.00
_cell.angle_gamma   90.00
#
_symmetry.space_group_name_H-M   'P 1'
#
loop_
_entity.id
_entity.type
_entity.pdbx_description
1 polymer ?
#
loop_
_entity_poly.entity_id
_entity_poly.type
_entity_poly.pdbx_seq_one_letter_code
_entity_poly.pdbx_strand_id
1 'polypeptide(L)'
;MDGSKGFDDALTGEQKIRNFNINFGPQHPAAHGVLRLVLELDGEIVERCDPHIGLLHRGTEKLMESRTYLQNLPYLDRLDYVAPMNQEHAWCLAIEKLTGVVVPKRASLIRVLFCEIGRVMNHLMNVCTQAMDVGALTPPLWGFEHRETLMIFCERASGARLHAAYFRPGGVHQDITDKLIDDIEEWAIGFPDFIDDLSDLLTENRIFKQRNVDIGIVTEEEIQQWGFSGVMVRGSGLAWDLRRAQPYECYDEFDFQIPVGKNGDCYDRYLCRMAEMRESTKIIRQAVSKLRETPGDVLARGKITPPKRGEMKTSMEALIHHFKLYTEGFHVPEGEIYVAVEAPKGEFGVYLVADGSNKPYRAKLRAPGYLHLQAMDHIASGHQLADVAAIIGTMDIVFGEVDR
;
A
#
# COMPACT_ATOMS: atom_id res chain seq x y z
N MET A 1 -16.88 69.25 26.32
CA MET A 1 -18.05 68.35 26.46
C MET A 1 -17.52 66.95 26.34
N ASP A 2 -17.21 66.37 27.50
CA ASP A 2 -16.65 65.02 27.64
C ASP A 2 -17.58 63.99 27.01
N GLY A 3 -17.05 63.24 26.06
CA GLY A 3 -17.70 62.09 25.44
C GLY A 3 -17.58 60.83 26.28
N SER A 4 -17.69 60.96 27.61
CA SER A 4 -17.79 59.86 28.57
C SER A 4 -19.14 59.16 28.47
N LYS A 5 -19.50 58.69 27.27
CA LYS A 5 -20.51 57.65 27.12
C LYS A 5 -19.79 56.32 27.25
N GLY A 6 -19.76 55.82 28.49
CA GLY A 6 -19.48 54.42 28.77
C GLY A 6 -20.47 53.57 27.98
N PHE A 7 -20.01 53.05 26.85
CA PHE A 7 -20.53 51.81 26.32
C PHE A 7 -19.80 50.73 27.11
N ASP A 8 -20.37 50.35 28.25
CA ASP A 8 -20.17 48.99 28.73
C ASP A 8 -20.76 48.10 27.63
N ASP A 9 -19.91 47.57 26.76
CA ASP A 9 -20.27 46.41 25.96
C ASP A 9 -20.81 45.39 26.96
N ALA A 10 -22.10 45.10 26.86
CA ALA A 10 -22.72 44.08 27.68
C ALA A 10 -22.02 42.76 27.34
N LEU A 11 -21.01 42.40 28.14
CA LEU A 11 -20.39 41.09 28.18
C LEU A 11 -21.45 40.11 28.71
N THR A 12 -22.43 39.83 27.84
CA THR A 12 -23.27 38.66 27.93
C THR A 12 -22.31 37.47 27.92
N GLY A 13 -22.29 36.72 29.03
CA GLY A 13 -21.33 35.64 29.30
C GLY A 13 -21.40 34.43 28.36
N GLU A 14 -21.84 34.59 27.12
CA GLU A 14 -21.87 33.58 26.07
C GLU A 14 -21.72 34.23 24.67
N GLN A 15 -20.62 34.94 24.39
CA GLN A 15 -20.05 34.78 23.04
C GLN A 15 -19.29 33.47 23.06
N LYS A 16 -20.02 32.34 22.99
CA LYS A 16 -19.39 31.05 22.68
C LYS A 16 -18.63 31.25 21.38
N ILE A 17 -17.33 31.03 21.42
CA ILE A 17 -16.44 31.02 20.26
C ILE A 17 -17.17 30.21 19.18
N ARG A 18 -17.48 30.88 18.07
CA ARG A 18 -18.28 30.28 17.01
C ARG A 18 -17.32 29.53 16.11
N ASN A 19 -17.18 28.23 16.35
CA ASN A 19 -16.36 27.36 15.52
C ASN A 19 -16.80 27.46 14.05
N PHE A 20 -15.83 27.62 13.15
CA PHE A 20 -16.06 27.72 11.72
C PHE A 20 -15.97 26.33 11.10
N ASN A 21 -17.06 25.88 10.48
CA ASN A 21 -17.07 24.59 9.80
C ASN A 21 -16.67 24.78 8.34
N ILE A 22 -15.55 24.19 7.93
CA ILE A 22 -15.04 24.21 6.56
C ILE A 22 -15.15 22.80 5.97
N ASN A 23 -15.74 22.70 4.79
CA ASN A 23 -15.68 21.48 3.98
C ASN A 23 -14.42 21.50 3.13
N PHE A 24 -13.50 20.61 3.43
CA PHE A 24 -12.31 20.35 2.62
C PHE A 24 -12.61 19.18 1.68
N GLY A 25 -12.74 19.46 0.38
CA GLY A 25 -13.17 18.50 -0.64
C GLY A 25 -14.67 18.56 -0.97
N PRO A 26 -15.22 17.64 -1.80
CA PRO A 26 -14.64 16.35 -2.21
C PRO A 26 -13.54 16.44 -3.28
N GLN A 27 -13.39 17.58 -3.95
CA GLN A 27 -12.37 17.83 -4.95
C GLN A 27 -11.36 18.84 -4.40
N HIS A 28 -10.18 18.38 -4.01
CA HIS A 28 -9.08 19.23 -3.56
C HIS A 28 -7.74 18.55 -3.94
N PRO A 29 -6.71 19.29 -4.41
CA PRO A 29 -5.44 18.69 -4.84
C PRO A 29 -4.75 17.81 -3.78
N ALA A 30 -4.72 18.26 -2.54
CA ALA A 30 -4.13 17.51 -1.40
C ALA A 30 -5.00 16.32 -0.93
N ALA A 31 -6.24 16.21 -1.41
CA ALA A 31 -7.01 14.98 -1.29
C ALA A 31 -6.73 14.15 -2.55
N HIS A 32 -5.64 13.39 -2.56
CA HIS A 32 -5.27 12.53 -3.69
C HIS A 32 -6.33 11.44 -3.92
N GLY A 33 -7.34 11.78 -4.72
CA GLY A 33 -8.55 10.99 -4.95
C GLY A 33 -9.80 11.79 -4.62
N VAL A 34 -10.70 11.23 -3.82
CA VAL A 34 -11.96 11.85 -3.43
C VAL A 34 -12.14 11.71 -1.92
N LEU A 35 -11.99 12.81 -1.20
CA LEU A 35 -12.17 12.85 0.25
C LEU A 35 -12.93 14.12 0.60
N ARG A 36 -13.96 13.97 1.42
CA ARG A 36 -14.66 15.09 2.05
C ARG A 36 -14.32 15.10 3.53
N LEU A 37 -13.52 16.05 3.97
CA LEU A 37 -13.24 16.29 5.38
C LEU A 37 -14.08 17.48 5.85
N VAL A 38 -14.91 17.28 6.87
CA VAL A 38 -15.59 18.38 7.55
C VAL A 38 -14.74 18.76 8.75
N LEU A 39 -14.11 19.92 8.68
CA LEU A 39 -13.23 20.43 9.73
C LEU A 39 -13.99 21.49 10.54
N GLU A 40 -13.95 21.37 11.86
CA GLU A 40 -14.39 22.42 12.79
C GLU A 40 -13.14 23.15 13.29
N LEU A 41 -13.04 24.44 12.97
CA LEU A 41 -11.87 25.27 13.24
C LEU A 41 -12.18 26.30 14.33
N ASP A 42 -11.25 26.45 15.28
CA ASP A 42 -11.13 27.65 16.11
C ASP A 42 -9.99 28.53 15.54
N GLY A 43 -10.38 29.53 14.75
CA GLY A 43 -9.44 30.34 13.98
C GLY A 43 -8.68 29.50 12.93
N GLU A 44 -7.39 29.25 13.18
CA GLU A 44 -6.52 28.43 12.31
C GLU A 44 -6.34 26.99 12.81
N ILE A 45 -6.72 26.71 14.06
CA ILE A 45 -6.49 25.43 14.73
C ILE A 45 -7.69 24.52 14.50
N VAL A 46 -7.41 23.27 14.13
CA VAL A 46 -8.42 22.23 13.98
C VAL A 46 -8.80 21.70 15.36
N GLU A 47 -10.07 21.84 15.75
CA GLU A 47 -10.58 21.18 16.97
C GLU A 47 -11.07 19.77 16.66
N ARG A 48 -11.78 19.61 15.54
CA ARG A 48 -12.40 18.35 15.14
C ARG A 48 -12.33 18.15 13.63
N CYS A 49 -12.13 16.91 13.21
CA CYS A 49 -12.04 16.49 11.83
C CYS A 49 -12.92 15.25 11.59
N ASP A 50 -13.93 15.39 10.74
CA ASP A 50 -14.82 14.28 10.36
C ASP A 50 -14.58 13.86 8.89
N PRO A 51 -13.86 12.74 8.65
CA PRO A 51 -13.63 12.20 7.30
C PRO A 51 -14.85 11.46 6.76
N HIS A 52 -15.57 12.10 5.83
CA HIS A 52 -16.65 11.46 5.07
C HIS A 52 -16.06 10.66 3.91
N ILE A 53 -16.03 9.34 4.10
CA ILE A 53 -15.59 8.34 3.13
C ILE A 53 -16.76 7.66 2.42
N GLY A 54 -16.48 6.76 1.48
CA GLY A 54 -17.49 6.00 0.72
C GLY A 54 -17.80 6.57 -0.67
N LEU A 55 -17.15 7.67 -1.07
CA LEU A 55 -17.33 8.27 -2.39
C LEU A 55 -16.82 7.36 -3.51
N LEU A 56 -15.85 6.48 -3.21
CA LEU A 56 -15.32 5.48 -4.13
C LEU A 56 -15.76 4.06 -3.76
N HIS A 57 -16.86 3.90 -3.01
CA HIS A 57 -17.35 2.57 -2.65
C HIS A 57 -17.94 1.86 -3.86
N ARG A 58 -17.36 0.71 -4.19
CA ARG A 58 -17.71 -0.09 -5.39
C ARG A 58 -18.40 -1.41 -5.06
N GLY A 59 -18.65 -1.70 -3.79
CA GLY A 59 -19.20 -2.99 -3.36
C GLY A 59 -18.29 -4.16 -3.71
N THR A 60 -16.97 -3.97 -3.60
CA THR A 60 -15.95 -4.93 -4.07
C THR A 60 -16.09 -6.26 -3.35
N GLU A 61 -16.19 -6.25 -2.02
CA GLU A 61 -16.38 -7.46 -1.21
C GLU A 61 -17.65 -8.22 -1.62
N LYS A 62 -18.72 -7.50 -1.98
CA LYS A 62 -19.98 -8.12 -2.41
C LYS A 62 -19.89 -8.72 -3.81
N LEU A 63 -19.19 -8.05 -4.73
CA LEU A 63 -18.94 -8.58 -6.07
C LEU A 63 -18.07 -9.83 -6.02
N MET A 64 -17.13 -9.90 -5.07
CA MET A 64 -16.25 -11.06 -4.88
C MET A 64 -17.04 -12.33 -4.49
N GLU A 65 -18.10 -12.22 -3.69
CA GLU A 65 -18.95 -13.37 -3.33
C GLU A 65 -19.63 -14.02 -4.54
N SER A 66 -19.90 -13.25 -5.61
CA SER A 66 -20.63 -13.76 -6.78
C SER A 66 -19.76 -14.49 -7.80
N ARG A 67 -18.44 -14.33 -7.72
CA ARG A 67 -17.44 -14.70 -8.74
C ARG A 67 -16.44 -15.72 -8.23
N THR A 68 -15.75 -16.40 -9.14
CA THR A 68 -14.77 -17.43 -8.77
C THR A 68 -13.48 -16.82 -8.22
N TYR A 69 -12.70 -17.60 -7.48
CA TYR A 69 -11.42 -17.16 -6.89
C TYR A 69 -10.46 -16.50 -7.90
N LEU A 70 -10.39 -17.05 -9.12
CA LEU A 70 -9.53 -16.52 -10.18
C LEU A 70 -10.09 -15.22 -10.80
N GLN A 71 -11.41 -15.12 -10.94
CA GLN A 71 -12.08 -13.91 -11.44
C GLN A 71 -12.03 -12.77 -10.42
N ASN A 72 -11.85 -13.08 -9.14
CA ASN A 72 -11.74 -12.10 -8.07
C ASN A 72 -10.38 -11.44 -7.98
N LEU A 73 -9.31 -12.07 -8.47
CA LEU A 73 -7.96 -11.53 -8.40
C LEU A 73 -7.86 -10.07 -8.89
N PRO A 74 -8.38 -9.67 -10.08
CA PRO A 74 -8.20 -8.31 -10.59
C PRO A 74 -8.93 -7.22 -9.79
N TYR A 75 -9.77 -7.59 -8.82
CA TYR A 75 -10.31 -6.62 -7.88
C TYR A 75 -9.24 -6.12 -6.92
N LEU A 76 -8.31 -6.98 -6.52
CA LEU A 76 -7.25 -6.68 -5.56
C LEU A 76 -6.27 -5.67 -6.17
N ASP A 77 -5.92 -5.82 -7.46
CA ASP A 77 -5.09 -4.88 -8.22
C ASP A 77 -5.66 -3.46 -8.25
N ARG A 78 -6.97 -3.31 -8.01
CA ARG A 78 -7.71 -2.05 -8.13
C ARG A 78 -8.06 -1.42 -6.79
N LEU A 79 -7.68 -2.04 -5.68
CA LEU A 79 -7.84 -1.48 -4.34
C LEU A 79 -6.75 -0.43 -4.11
N ASP A 80 -5.54 -0.89 -3.82
CA ASP A 80 -4.36 -0.05 -3.88
C ASP A 80 -3.78 -0.10 -5.31
N TYR A 81 -4.23 0.85 -6.13
CA TYR A 81 -3.78 0.96 -7.51
C TYR A 81 -2.31 1.40 -7.65
N VAL A 82 -1.63 1.74 -6.56
CA VAL A 82 -0.21 2.11 -6.58
C VAL A 82 0.68 0.88 -6.40
N ALA A 83 0.27 -0.09 -5.58
CA ALA A 83 0.98 -1.35 -5.36
C ALA A 83 0.10 -2.60 -5.64
N PRO A 84 -0.36 -2.79 -6.89
CA PRO A 84 -1.32 -3.84 -7.24
C PRO A 84 -0.82 -5.25 -6.94
N MET A 85 0.45 -5.54 -7.26
CA MET A 85 1.04 -6.88 -7.07
C MET A 85 1.13 -7.28 -5.59
N ASN A 86 1.34 -6.32 -4.67
CA ASN A 86 1.37 -6.60 -3.23
C ASN A 86 -0.03 -7.02 -2.73
N GLN A 87 -1.09 -6.47 -3.32
CA GLN A 87 -2.48 -6.83 -3.03
C GLN A 87 -2.85 -8.21 -3.60
N GLU A 88 -2.42 -8.48 -4.85
CA GLU A 88 -2.56 -9.81 -5.47
C GLU A 88 -1.88 -10.89 -4.63
N HIS A 89 -0.71 -10.58 -4.06
CA HIS A 89 0.07 -11.51 -3.25
C HIS A 89 -0.71 -11.95 -2.00
N ALA A 90 -1.30 -11.02 -1.25
CA ALA A 90 -2.09 -11.34 -0.07
C ALA A 90 -3.25 -12.30 -0.39
N TRP A 91 -3.93 -12.05 -1.52
CA TRP A 91 -5.03 -12.89 -1.99
C TRP A 91 -4.57 -14.29 -2.39
N CYS A 92 -3.46 -14.40 -3.13
CA CYS A 92 -2.89 -15.69 -3.51
C CYS A 92 -2.43 -16.48 -2.29
N LEU A 93 -1.77 -15.82 -1.33
CA LEU A 93 -1.23 -16.46 -0.14
C LEU A 93 -2.34 -16.97 0.79
N ALA A 94 -3.48 -16.28 0.87
CA ALA A 94 -4.67 -16.76 1.56
C ALA A 94 -5.21 -18.05 0.95
N ILE A 95 -5.35 -18.11 -0.37
CA ILE A 95 -5.85 -19.30 -1.09
C ILE A 95 -4.84 -20.45 -0.99
N GLU A 96 -3.55 -20.18 -1.11
CA GLU A 96 -2.48 -21.18 -1.05
C GLU A 96 -2.38 -21.84 0.33
N LYS A 97 -2.47 -21.04 1.40
CA LYS A 97 -2.51 -21.58 2.77
C LYS A 97 -3.76 -22.41 3.03
N LEU A 98 -4.92 -22.01 2.50
CA LEU A 98 -6.17 -22.76 2.65
C LEU A 98 -6.13 -24.09 1.87
N THR A 99 -5.52 -24.10 0.68
CA THR A 99 -5.42 -25.29 -0.17
C THR A 99 -4.22 -26.18 0.13
N GLY A 100 -3.25 -25.71 0.93
CA GLY A 100 -2.01 -26.44 1.24
C GLY A 100 -1.05 -26.57 0.05
N VAL A 101 -1.17 -25.72 -0.97
CA VAL A 101 -0.33 -25.78 -2.18
C VAL A 101 1.04 -25.16 -1.91
N VAL A 102 2.09 -25.94 -2.13
CA VAL A 102 3.47 -25.43 -2.06
C VAL A 102 3.83 -24.74 -3.37
N VAL A 103 4.14 -23.45 -3.28
CA VAL A 103 4.59 -22.63 -4.42
C VAL A 103 6.04 -22.96 -4.75
N PRO A 104 6.43 -23.07 -6.04
CA PRO A 104 7.83 -23.27 -6.41
C PRO A 104 8.74 -22.15 -5.93
N LYS A 105 10.00 -22.49 -5.59
CA LYS A 105 10.99 -21.51 -5.10
C LYS A 105 11.22 -20.35 -6.08
N ARG A 106 11.32 -20.65 -7.39
CA ARG A 106 11.47 -19.61 -8.43
C ARG A 106 10.29 -18.64 -8.44
N ALA A 107 9.06 -19.14 -8.33
CA ALA A 107 7.87 -18.29 -8.31
C ALA A 107 7.83 -17.39 -7.05
N SER A 108 8.24 -17.93 -5.90
CA SER A 108 8.36 -17.16 -4.65
C SER A 108 9.40 -16.05 -4.77
N LEU A 109 10.56 -16.32 -5.39
CA LEU A 109 11.57 -15.28 -5.63
C LEU A 109 11.08 -14.17 -6.60
N ILE A 110 10.35 -14.55 -7.66
CA ILE A 110 9.73 -13.59 -8.59
C ILE A 110 8.71 -12.73 -7.84
N ARG A 111 7.89 -13.33 -6.97
CA ARG A 111 6.90 -12.59 -6.18
C ARG A 111 7.55 -11.59 -5.22
N VAL A 112 8.60 -12.00 -4.49
CA VAL A 112 9.37 -11.09 -3.63
C VAL A 112 9.98 -9.95 -4.46
N LEU A 113 10.59 -10.25 -5.61
CA LEU A 113 11.18 -9.24 -6.51
C LEU A 113 10.14 -8.18 -6.90
N PHE A 114 8.98 -8.61 -7.39
CA PHE A 114 7.92 -7.69 -7.81
C PHE A 114 7.19 -7.00 -6.65
N CYS A 115 7.11 -7.63 -5.47
CA CYS A 115 6.58 -6.99 -4.26
C CYS A 115 7.48 -5.84 -3.78
N GLU A 116 8.80 -6.00 -3.87
CA GLU A 116 9.75 -4.92 -3.53
C GLU A 116 9.80 -3.84 -4.62
N ILE A 117 9.67 -4.19 -5.90
CA ILE A 117 9.45 -3.20 -6.96
C ILE A 117 8.16 -2.40 -6.70
N GLY A 118 7.07 -3.09 -6.34
CA GLY A 118 5.80 -2.47 -5.95
C GLY A 118 5.95 -1.56 -4.74
N ARG A 119 6.81 -1.93 -3.78
CA ARG A 119 7.13 -1.11 -2.60
C ARG A 119 7.88 0.16 -2.98
N VAL A 120 8.91 0.08 -3.82
CA VAL A 120 9.61 1.26 -4.32
C VAL A 120 8.66 2.17 -5.10
N MET A 121 7.83 1.62 -5.99
CA MET A 121 6.84 2.37 -6.75
C MET A 121 5.84 3.12 -5.86
N ASN A 122 5.43 2.51 -4.74
CA ASN A 122 4.52 3.11 -3.78
C ASN A 122 5.20 4.22 -2.96
N HIS A 123 6.39 3.97 -2.41
CA HIS A 123 7.13 5.00 -1.68
C HIS A 123 7.54 6.18 -2.56
N LEU A 124 7.91 5.95 -3.83
CA LEU A 124 8.15 7.03 -4.80
C LEU A 124 6.91 7.89 -5.00
N MET A 125 5.73 7.27 -5.18
CA MET A 125 4.48 8.02 -5.28
C MET A 125 4.29 8.86 -4.01
N ASN A 126 4.29 8.21 -2.85
CA ASN A 126 3.99 8.85 -1.58
C ASN A 126 4.95 10.00 -1.22
N VAL A 127 6.26 9.76 -1.24
CA VAL A 127 7.26 10.79 -0.91
C VAL A 127 7.15 11.98 -1.85
N CYS A 128 7.01 11.74 -3.15
CA CYS A 128 6.86 12.80 -4.13
C CYS A 128 5.56 13.58 -3.94
N THR A 129 4.45 12.89 -3.71
CA THR A 129 3.14 13.53 -3.52
C THR A 129 3.05 14.30 -2.21
N GLN A 130 3.58 13.75 -1.11
CA GLN A 130 3.69 14.46 0.16
C GLN A 130 4.53 15.73 0.00
N ALA A 131 5.64 15.65 -0.73
CA ALA A 131 6.46 16.83 -1.04
C ALA A 131 5.66 17.87 -1.85
N MET A 132 4.87 17.44 -2.84
CA MET A 132 4.00 18.30 -3.64
C MET A 132 2.93 18.99 -2.80
N ASP A 133 2.27 18.26 -1.89
CA ASP A 133 1.23 18.79 -1.01
C ASP A 133 1.77 19.83 -0.02
N VAL A 134 3.03 19.70 0.38
CA VAL A 134 3.75 20.68 1.19
C VAL A 134 4.31 21.85 0.35
N GLY A 135 4.30 21.73 -0.98
CA GLY A 135 4.61 22.80 -1.94
C GLY A 135 5.83 22.59 -2.84
N ALA A 136 6.53 21.46 -2.73
CA ALA A 136 7.69 21.13 -3.57
C ALA A 136 7.28 20.42 -4.87
N LEU A 137 7.36 21.12 -6.00
CA LEU A 137 6.89 20.64 -7.31
C LEU A 137 7.91 19.82 -8.12
N THR A 138 9.21 19.94 -7.81
CA THR A 138 10.28 19.24 -8.53
C THR A 138 10.34 17.74 -8.24
N PRO A 139 10.23 17.26 -6.97
CA PRO A 139 10.36 15.83 -6.66
C PRO A 139 9.42 14.90 -7.43
N PRO A 140 8.12 15.22 -7.66
CA PRO A 140 7.25 14.39 -8.49
C PRO A 140 7.76 14.17 -9.92
N LEU A 141 8.32 15.20 -10.54
CA LEU A 141 8.79 15.10 -11.93
C LEU A 141 9.97 14.14 -12.06
N TRP A 142 10.91 14.18 -11.10
CA TRP A 142 12.04 13.25 -11.10
C TRP A 142 11.63 11.84 -10.68
N GLY A 143 10.84 11.71 -9.61
CA GLY A 143 10.41 10.41 -9.11
C GLY A 143 9.53 9.64 -10.08
N PHE A 144 8.71 10.33 -10.88
CA PHE A 144 7.81 9.68 -11.82
C PHE A 144 8.53 9.12 -13.06
N GLU A 145 9.73 9.61 -13.39
CA GLU A 145 10.58 9.00 -14.43
C GLU A 145 11.00 7.59 -14.01
N HIS A 146 11.55 7.44 -12.79
CA HIS A 146 11.90 6.11 -12.26
C HIS A 146 10.67 5.23 -12.08
N ARG A 147 9.55 5.81 -11.66
CA ARG A 147 8.27 5.09 -11.56
C ARG A 147 7.81 4.55 -12.92
N GLU A 148 8.02 5.30 -14.00
CA GLU A 148 7.73 4.86 -15.36
C GLU A 148 8.62 3.67 -15.77
N THR A 149 9.91 3.71 -15.46
CA THR A 149 10.82 2.57 -15.69
C THR A 149 10.31 1.30 -15.00
N LEU A 150 9.86 1.42 -13.74
CA LEU A 150 9.27 0.29 -13.01
C LEU A 150 7.96 -0.21 -13.63
N MET A 151 7.11 0.68 -14.14
CA MET A 151 5.90 0.28 -14.87
C MET A 151 6.21 -0.46 -16.16
N ILE A 152 7.30 -0.10 -16.86
CA ILE A 152 7.77 -0.82 -18.06
C ILE A 152 8.21 -2.25 -17.67
N PHE A 153 8.81 -2.45 -16.50
CA PHE A 153 9.12 -3.80 -16.01
C PHE A 153 7.85 -4.62 -15.76
N CYS A 154 6.84 -4.02 -15.12
CA CYS A 154 5.53 -4.64 -14.94
C CYS A 154 4.85 -4.98 -16.28
N GLU A 155 4.94 -4.07 -17.26
CA GLU A 155 4.41 -4.28 -18.61
C GLU A 155 5.13 -5.43 -19.32
N ARG A 156 6.46 -5.50 -19.23
CA ARG A 156 7.22 -6.59 -19.85
C ARG A 156 6.96 -7.95 -19.22
N ALA A 157 6.61 -7.99 -17.93
CA ALA A 157 6.28 -9.22 -17.23
C ALA A 157 4.83 -9.68 -17.46
N SER A 158 3.87 -8.77 -17.49
CA SER A 158 2.44 -9.08 -17.49
C SER A 158 1.67 -8.68 -18.76
N GLY A 159 2.20 -7.72 -19.52
CA GLY A 159 1.54 -7.04 -20.63
C GLY A 159 0.76 -5.78 -20.21
N ALA A 160 0.71 -5.44 -18.92
CA ALA A 160 0.01 -4.25 -18.42
C ALA A 160 0.92 -3.41 -17.50
N ARG A 161 0.76 -2.08 -17.57
CA ARG A 161 1.59 -1.12 -16.81
C ARG A 161 1.25 -1.03 -15.32
N LEU A 162 -0.02 -1.22 -14.96
CA LEU A 162 -0.53 -1.10 -13.58
C LEU A 162 -1.21 -2.40 -13.14
N HIS A 163 -2.43 -2.66 -13.64
CA HIS A 163 -3.21 -3.84 -13.26
C HIS A 163 -2.71 -5.08 -14.01
N ALA A 164 -1.80 -5.81 -13.37
CA ALA A 164 -1.04 -6.88 -13.99
C ALA A 164 -1.76 -8.24 -13.93
N ALA A 165 -2.54 -8.51 -12.87
CA ALA A 165 -3.13 -9.82 -12.59
C ALA A 165 -2.12 -10.96 -12.82
N TYR A 166 -0.90 -10.74 -12.34
CA TYR A 166 0.30 -11.51 -12.67
C TYR A 166 0.53 -12.63 -11.66
N PHE A 167 0.33 -12.33 -10.38
CA PHE A 167 0.35 -13.35 -9.34
C PHE A 167 -0.95 -14.15 -9.42
N ARG A 168 -0.82 -15.47 -9.39
CA ARG A 168 -1.95 -16.38 -9.48
C ARG A 168 -1.86 -17.38 -8.33
N PRO A 169 -2.97 -17.86 -7.79
CA PRO A 169 -2.93 -18.95 -6.82
C PRO A 169 -2.15 -20.14 -7.40
N GLY A 170 -1.09 -20.56 -6.72
CA GLY A 170 -0.13 -21.57 -7.15
C GLY A 170 1.16 -21.03 -7.79
N GLY A 171 1.42 -19.72 -7.78
CA GLY A 171 2.68 -19.12 -8.21
C GLY A 171 2.49 -17.86 -9.05
N VAL A 172 3.10 -17.83 -10.23
CA VAL A 172 3.07 -16.66 -11.13
C VAL A 172 2.62 -17.09 -12.53
N HIS A 173 1.86 -16.25 -13.22
CA HIS A 173 1.21 -16.62 -14.49
C HIS A 173 2.20 -16.99 -15.60
N GLN A 174 3.25 -16.18 -15.79
CA GLN A 174 4.27 -16.36 -16.83
C GLN A 174 5.65 -16.09 -16.24
N ASP A 175 6.67 -16.80 -16.73
CA ASP A 175 8.06 -16.56 -16.30
C ASP A 175 8.59 -15.25 -16.88
N ILE A 176 9.56 -14.66 -16.20
CA ILE A 176 10.29 -13.48 -16.67
C ILE A 176 11.36 -13.88 -17.69
N THR A 177 11.68 -12.96 -18.58
CA THR A 177 12.77 -13.15 -19.55
C THR A 177 14.12 -12.77 -18.93
N ASP A 178 15.20 -13.44 -19.34
CA ASP A 178 16.54 -13.16 -18.80
C ASP A 178 16.96 -11.70 -19.02
N LYS A 179 16.59 -11.11 -20.16
CA LYS A 179 16.83 -9.69 -20.44
C LYS A 179 16.17 -8.77 -19.41
N LEU A 180 14.97 -9.11 -18.95
CA LEU A 180 14.28 -8.31 -17.93
C LEU A 180 15.03 -8.36 -16.59
N ILE A 181 15.66 -9.49 -16.27
CA ILE A 181 16.49 -9.62 -15.06
C ILE A 181 17.71 -8.70 -15.15
N ASP A 182 18.36 -8.67 -16.31
CA ASP A 182 19.53 -7.80 -16.56
C ASP A 182 19.16 -6.31 -16.45
N ASP A 183 18.03 -5.91 -17.05
CA ASP A 183 17.55 -4.52 -17.01
C ASP A 183 17.16 -4.07 -15.59
N ILE A 184 16.58 -4.98 -14.78
CA ILE A 184 16.26 -4.71 -13.37
C ILE A 184 17.54 -4.57 -12.54
N GLU A 185 18.57 -5.36 -12.83
CA GLU A 185 19.86 -5.27 -12.16
C GLU A 185 20.55 -3.92 -12.43
N GLU A 186 20.57 -3.48 -13.69
CA GLU A 186 21.13 -2.20 -14.09
C GLU A 186 20.41 -1.03 -13.39
N TRP A 187 19.08 -1.04 -13.40
CA TRP A 187 18.27 -0.04 -12.70
C TRP A 187 18.56 -0.05 -11.18
N ALA A 188 18.64 -1.22 -10.56
CA ALA A 188 18.87 -1.34 -9.12
C ALA A 188 20.27 -0.88 -8.68
N ILE A 189 21.25 -0.86 -9.59
CA ILE A 189 22.59 -0.32 -9.32
C ILE A 189 22.58 1.22 -9.32
N GLY A 190 21.86 1.85 -10.25
CA GLY A 190 21.80 3.31 -10.36
C GLY A 190 20.77 4.00 -9.47
N PHE A 191 19.73 3.29 -9.02
CA PHE A 191 18.66 3.89 -8.21
C PHE A 191 19.09 4.51 -6.86
N PRO A 192 20.08 3.96 -6.11
CA PRO A 192 20.53 4.59 -4.86
C PRO A 192 21.04 6.03 -5.04
N ASP A 193 21.71 6.33 -6.15
CA ASP A 193 22.20 7.68 -6.46
C ASP A 193 21.04 8.68 -6.58
N PHE A 194 19.93 8.25 -7.18
CA PHE A 194 18.70 9.05 -7.24
C PHE A 194 18.08 9.28 -5.84
N ILE A 195 18.13 8.30 -4.95
CA ILE A 195 17.65 8.48 -3.57
C ILE A 195 18.51 9.52 -2.83
N ASP A 196 19.82 9.54 -3.09
CA ASP A 196 20.73 10.56 -2.55
C ASP A 196 20.36 11.95 -3.08
N ASP A 197 20.17 12.12 -4.39
CA ASP A 197 19.72 13.38 -4.99
C ASP A 197 18.38 13.88 -4.41
N LEU A 198 17.42 12.98 -4.20
CA LEU A 198 16.12 13.29 -3.60
C LEU A 198 16.27 13.70 -2.12
N SER A 199 17.16 13.01 -1.38
CA SER A 199 17.47 13.32 0.01
C SER A 199 18.15 14.68 0.15
N ASP A 200 19.08 15.02 -0.74
CA ASP A 200 19.78 16.31 -0.71
C ASP A 200 18.80 17.48 -0.89
N LEU A 201 17.75 17.29 -1.70
CA LEU A 201 16.73 18.31 -1.93
C LEU A 201 15.75 18.48 -0.75
N LEU A 202 15.36 17.39 -0.10
CA LEU A 202 14.27 17.36 0.89
C LEU A 202 14.73 17.23 2.34
N THR A 203 15.67 16.32 2.61
CA THR A 203 16.02 15.89 3.97
C THR A 203 16.54 17.06 4.80
N GLU A 204 17.49 17.84 4.29
CA GLU A 204 18.10 18.98 5.01
C GLU A 204 17.39 20.32 4.74
N ASN A 205 16.30 20.31 3.97
CA ASN A 205 15.57 21.53 3.65
C ASN A 205 14.83 22.05 4.88
N ARG A 206 15.14 23.29 5.27
CA ARG A 206 14.52 23.96 6.41
C ARG A 206 13.00 24.03 6.31
N ILE A 207 12.45 24.35 5.13
CA ILE A 207 11.00 24.50 4.94
C ILE A 207 10.32 23.14 5.12
N PHE A 208 10.92 22.09 4.56
CA PHE A 208 10.38 20.73 4.66
C PHE A 208 10.42 20.22 6.12
N LYS A 209 11.51 20.49 6.86
CA LYS A 209 11.57 20.20 8.30
C LYS A 209 10.51 20.98 9.08
N GLN A 210 10.36 22.29 8.85
CA GLN A 210 9.34 23.12 9.53
C GLN A 210 7.90 22.65 9.29
N ARG A 211 7.63 21.93 8.20
CA ARG A 211 6.30 21.45 7.83
C ARG A 211 6.03 19.99 8.17
N ASN A 212 7.01 19.26 8.72
CA ASN A 212 6.85 17.84 9.06
C ASN A 212 7.35 17.47 10.46
N VAL A 213 8.32 18.21 11.01
CA VAL A 213 8.82 18.00 12.37
C VAL A 213 7.76 18.47 13.37
N ASP A 214 7.56 17.69 14.43
CA ASP A 214 6.57 17.93 15.49
C ASP A 214 5.10 17.95 15.04
N ILE A 215 4.80 17.46 13.82
CA ILE A 215 3.44 17.37 13.28
C ILE A 215 2.99 15.92 13.24
N GLY A 216 1.75 15.68 13.67
CA GLY A 216 1.08 14.38 13.60
C GLY A 216 1.77 13.31 14.45
N ILE A 217 2.25 13.69 15.64
CA ILE A 217 2.95 12.81 16.58
C ILE A 217 2.00 11.68 17.00
N VAL A 218 2.49 10.44 16.91
CA VAL A 218 1.77 9.25 17.36
C VAL A 218 2.65 8.50 18.35
N THR A 219 2.08 8.11 19.48
CA THR A 219 2.76 7.34 20.54
C THR A 219 2.58 5.83 20.33
N GLU A 220 3.44 5.03 20.99
CA GLU A 220 3.35 3.56 20.95
C GLU A 220 2.03 3.02 21.53
N GLU A 221 1.46 3.69 22.54
CA GLU A 221 0.18 3.30 23.14
C GLU A 221 -0.98 3.54 22.18
N GLU A 222 -0.99 4.68 21.48
CA GLU A 222 -1.98 5.01 20.47
C GLU A 222 -1.93 4.06 19.27
N ILE A 223 -0.75 3.58 18.90
CA ILE A 223 -0.58 2.55 17.87
C ILE A 223 -1.43 1.32 18.16
N GLN A 224 -1.38 0.83 19.39
CA GLN A 224 -2.10 -0.38 19.79
C GLN A 224 -3.60 -0.13 19.91
N GLN A 225 -4.00 1.06 20.39
CA GLN A 225 -5.42 1.41 20.57
C GLN A 225 -6.15 1.61 19.24
N TRP A 226 -5.52 2.33 18.30
CA TRP A 226 -6.12 2.64 16.98
C TRP A 226 -5.83 1.59 15.92
N GLY A 227 -4.92 0.65 16.18
CA GLY A 227 -4.59 -0.44 15.26
C GLY A 227 -3.77 0.00 14.05
N PHE A 228 -2.89 0.99 14.23
CA PHE A 228 -1.96 1.43 13.18
C PHE A 228 -1.06 0.26 12.73
N SER A 229 -0.58 0.34 11.48
CA SER A 229 0.33 -0.65 10.90
C SER A 229 1.32 0.00 9.92
N GLY A 230 2.40 -0.70 9.60
CA GLY A 230 3.40 -0.26 8.62
C GLY A 230 4.28 0.89 9.09
N VAL A 231 4.52 1.85 8.20
CA VAL A 231 5.38 3.01 8.44
C VAL A 231 4.88 3.87 9.60
N MET A 232 3.56 3.94 9.82
CA MET A 232 2.97 4.66 10.97
C MET A 232 3.46 4.10 12.31
N VAL A 233 3.67 2.78 12.37
CA VAL A 233 4.15 2.07 13.56
C VAL A 233 5.66 2.25 13.70
N ARG A 234 6.39 2.03 12.62
CA ARG A 234 7.85 2.14 12.60
C ARG A 234 8.35 3.55 12.87
N GLY A 235 7.65 4.57 12.39
CA GLY A 235 7.99 5.97 12.63
C GLY A 235 7.94 6.37 14.10
N SER A 236 7.16 5.66 14.91
CA SER A 236 6.92 5.98 16.33
C SER A 236 7.76 5.15 17.30
N GLY A 237 8.76 4.40 16.82
CA GLY A 237 9.69 3.65 17.66
C GLY A 237 9.44 2.14 17.73
N LEU A 238 8.27 1.66 17.30
CA LEU A 238 7.95 0.23 17.38
C LEU A 238 8.54 -0.54 16.19
N ALA A 239 9.55 -1.37 16.46
CA ALA A 239 10.22 -2.22 15.49
C ALA A 239 9.36 -3.42 15.04
N TRP A 240 8.27 -3.15 14.32
CA TRP A 240 7.33 -4.16 13.81
C TRP A 240 7.28 -4.18 12.28
N ASP A 241 7.54 -5.35 11.70
CA ASP A 241 7.44 -5.64 10.26
C ASP A 241 7.09 -7.13 10.08
N LEU A 242 6.02 -7.42 9.34
CA LEU A 242 5.59 -8.80 9.12
C LEU A 242 6.61 -9.63 8.35
N ARG A 243 7.45 -9.02 7.51
CA ARG A 243 8.49 -9.73 6.73
C ARG A 243 9.56 -10.36 7.62
N ARG A 244 9.77 -9.84 8.84
CA ARG A 244 10.69 -10.42 9.83
C ARG A 244 9.96 -11.15 10.95
N ALA A 245 8.86 -10.60 11.45
CA ALA A 245 8.13 -11.18 12.58
C ALA A 245 7.35 -12.45 12.20
N GLN A 246 6.74 -12.45 11.00
CA GLN A 246 5.95 -13.55 10.46
C GLN A 246 6.31 -13.76 8.98
N PRO A 247 7.53 -14.22 8.72
CA PRO A 247 8.05 -14.32 7.37
C PRO A 247 7.15 -15.19 6.50
N TYR A 248 6.90 -14.71 5.30
CA TYR A 248 6.16 -15.40 4.26
C TYR A 248 7.03 -15.57 3.01
N GLU A 249 6.67 -16.56 2.19
CA GLU A 249 7.45 -16.97 1.01
C GLU A 249 8.92 -17.28 1.30
N CYS A 250 9.83 -16.35 1.00
CA CYS A 250 11.27 -16.52 1.14
C CYS A 250 11.95 -15.30 1.79
N TYR A 251 11.21 -14.42 2.47
CA TYR A 251 11.78 -13.22 3.10
C TYR A 251 12.89 -13.54 4.12
N ASP A 252 12.87 -14.72 4.73
CA ASP A 252 13.90 -15.21 5.66
C ASP A 252 15.30 -15.35 5.05
N GLU A 253 15.39 -15.61 3.75
CA GLU A 253 16.67 -15.81 3.09
C GLU A 253 17.37 -14.47 2.75
N PHE A 254 16.69 -13.34 2.91
CA PHE A 254 17.19 -12.02 2.53
C PHE A 254 17.75 -11.25 3.73
N ASP A 255 18.85 -10.53 3.50
CA ASP A 255 19.47 -9.68 4.49
C ASP A 255 19.09 -8.21 4.27
N PHE A 256 18.20 -7.70 5.11
CA PHE A 256 17.75 -6.31 5.12
C PHE A 256 17.52 -5.79 6.54
N GLN A 257 17.61 -4.48 6.72
CA GLN A 257 17.35 -3.80 7.98
C GLN A 257 15.97 -3.14 7.95
N ILE A 258 15.35 -2.98 9.11
CA ILE A 258 14.06 -2.29 9.24
C ILE A 258 14.36 -0.90 9.82
N PRO A 259 13.99 0.19 9.12
CA PRO A 259 14.14 1.52 9.68
C PRO A 259 13.09 1.76 10.77
N VAL A 260 13.51 2.44 11.83
CA VAL A 260 12.66 2.78 12.98
C VAL A 260 12.91 4.25 13.32
N GLY A 261 11.83 5.02 13.42
CA GLY A 261 11.84 6.41 13.86
C GLY A 261 11.92 6.53 15.38
N LYS A 262 11.98 7.75 15.90
CA LYS A 262 12.12 8.00 17.35
C LYS A 262 10.99 8.83 17.93
N ASN A 263 10.50 9.80 17.17
CA ASN A 263 9.59 10.83 17.64
C ASN A 263 8.14 10.56 17.22
N GLY A 264 7.91 9.76 16.18
CA GLY A 264 6.56 9.46 15.69
C GLY A 264 5.94 10.56 14.81
N ASP A 265 6.73 11.54 14.38
CA ASP A 265 6.28 12.67 13.56
C ASP A 265 6.21 12.34 12.06
N CYS A 266 5.66 13.27 11.27
CA CYS A 266 5.60 13.14 9.81
C CYS A 266 6.99 13.01 9.17
N TYR A 267 8.03 13.62 9.77
CA TYR A 267 9.39 13.63 9.25
C TYR A 267 10.09 12.28 9.42
N ASP A 268 9.98 11.64 10.59
CA ASP A 268 10.49 10.29 10.83
C ASP A 268 9.85 9.26 9.91
N ARG A 269 8.55 9.40 9.61
CA ARG A 269 7.85 8.55 8.63
C ARG A 269 8.38 8.74 7.21
N TYR A 270 8.69 9.98 6.82
CA TYR A 270 9.36 10.26 5.54
C TYR A 270 10.74 9.59 5.48
N LEU A 271 11.56 9.73 6.53
CA LEU A 271 12.88 9.09 6.61
C LEU A 271 12.79 7.56 6.57
N CYS A 272 11.81 6.98 7.25
CA CYS A 272 11.56 5.53 7.21
C CYS A 272 11.29 5.06 5.77
N ARG A 273 10.49 5.80 4.99
CA ARG A 273 10.21 5.48 3.57
C ARG A 273 11.45 5.60 2.68
N MET A 274 12.25 6.63 2.90
CA MET A 274 13.54 6.81 2.19
C MET A 274 14.49 5.64 2.47
N ALA A 275 14.58 5.20 3.72
CA ALA A 275 15.38 4.04 4.11
C ALA A 275 14.79 2.72 3.58
N GLU A 276 13.47 2.54 3.61
CA GLU A 276 12.79 1.37 3.03
C GLU A 276 13.05 1.25 1.53
N MET A 277 13.13 2.36 0.78
CA MET A 277 13.51 2.32 -0.63
C MET A 277 14.93 1.77 -0.86
N ARG A 278 15.89 2.11 0.03
CA ARG A 278 17.27 1.59 -0.03
C ARG A 278 17.34 0.11 0.33
N GLU A 279 16.59 -0.30 1.35
CA GLU A 279 16.54 -1.71 1.75
C GLU A 279 15.80 -2.56 0.69
N SER A 280 14.77 -2.00 0.05
CA SER A 280 14.07 -2.65 -1.07
C SER A 280 15.01 -2.88 -2.25
N THR A 281 15.86 -1.92 -2.62
CA THR A 281 16.86 -2.13 -3.69
C THR A 281 17.92 -3.15 -3.30
N LYS A 282 18.32 -3.22 -2.02
CA LYS A 282 19.20 -4.29 -1.52
C LYS A 282 18.55 -5.67 -1.70
N ILE A 283 17.26 -5.81 -1.37
CA ILE A 283 16.50 -7.06 -1.56
C ILE A 283 16.38 -7.40 -3.05
N ILE A 284 16.08 -6.43 -3.92
CA ILE A 284 15.97 -6.62 -5.37
C ILE A 284 17.28 -7.20 -5.94
N ARG A 285 18.43 -6.63 -5.55
CA ARG A 285 19.75 -7.13 -5.99
C ARG A 285 20.00 -8.57 -5.54
N GLN A 286 19.71 -8.90 -4.28
CA GLN A 286 19.83 -10.26 -3.76
C GLN A 286 18.86 -11.23 -4.47
N ALA A 287 17.65 -10.78 -4.79
CA ALA A 287 16.65 -11.60 -5.47
C ALA A 287 17.08 -11.92 -6.91
N VAL A 288 17.66 -10.95 -7.62
CA VAL A 288 18.24 -11.16 -8.96
C VAL A 288 19.36 -12.19 -8.93
N SER A 289 20.31 -12.09 -7.99
CA SER A 289 21.40 -13.07 -7.87
C SER A 289 20.87 -14.49 -7.64
N LYS A 290 19.90 -14.65 -6.72
CA LYS A 290 19.27 -15.95 -6.44
C LYS A 290 18.44 -16.48 -7.60
N LEU A 291 17.74 -15.61 -8.32
CA LEU A 291 16.92 -16.00 -9.48
C LEU A 291 17.75 -16.62 -10.60
N ARG A 292 19.00 -16.16 -10.79
CA ARG A 292 19.95 -16.74 -11.75
C ARG A 292 20.41 -18.14 -11.35
N GLU A 293 20.49 -18.42 -10.05
CA GLU A 293 20.91 -19.72 -9.53
C GLU A 293 19.79 -20.77 -9.53
N THR A 294 18.52 -20.34 -9.48
CA THR A 294 17.36 -21.25 -9.40
C THR A 294 16.55 -21.31 -10.70
N PRO A 295 16.92 -22.16 -11.68
CA PRO A 295 16.03 -22.52 -12.77
C PRO A 295 14.93 -23.47 -12.25
N GLY A 296 13.67 -23.26 -12.67
CA GLY A 296 12.57 -24.10 -12.21
C GLY A 296 11.21 -23.72 -12.81
N ASP A 297 10.19 -24.51 -12.51
CA ASP A 297 8.81 -24.17 -12.88
C ASP A 297 8.29 -23.00 -12.04
N VAL A 298 7.49 -22.14 -12.65
CA VAL A 298 6.92 -20.92 -12.03
C VAL A 298 5.49 -21.13 -11.53
N LEU A 299 4.86 -22.24 -11.93
CA LEU A 299 3.55 -22.66 -11.46
C LEU A 299 3.69 -23.99 -10.74
N ALA A 300 3.05 -24.10 -9.57
CA ALA A 300 2.90 -25.37 -8.87
C ALA A 300 2.22 -26.38 -9.80
N ARG A 301 2.66 -27.64 -9.81
CA ARG A 301 1.99 -28.70 -10.58
C ARG A 301 0.78 -29.18 -9.79
N GLY A 302 -0.42 -29.10 -10.37
CA GLY A 302 -1.63 -29.56 -9.68
C GLY A 302 -2.92 -29.22 -10.39
N LYS A 303 -4.04 -29.44 -9.69
CA LYS A 303 -5.39 -29.17 -10.21
C LYS A 303 -5.84 -27.72 -10.04
N ILE A 304 -5.00 -26.85 -9.47
CA ILE A 304 -5.30 -25.43 -9.20
C ILE A 304 -4.72 -24.53 -10.29
N THR A 305 -3.58 -24.92 -10.86
CA THR A 305 -2.87 -24.16 -11.89
C THR A 305 -3.21 -24.70 -13.28
N PRO A 306 -3.29 -23.82 -14.30
CA PRO A 306 -3.52 -24.26 -15.67
C PRO A 306 -2.27 -24.95 -16.25
N PRO A 307 -2.44 -25.97 -17.12
CA PRO A 307 -1.31 -26.62 -17.78
C PRO A 307 -0.67 -25.70 -18.83
N LYS A 308 0.58 -25.99 -19.20
CA LYS A 308 1.31 -25.25 -20.24
C LYS A 308 0.59 -25.38 -21.59
N ARG A 309 0.59 -24.32 -22.41
CA ARG A 309 -0.13 -24.31 -23.71
C ARG A 309 0.37 -25.38 -24.68
N GLY A 310 1.65 -25.78 -24.59
CA GLY A 310 2.21 -26.87 -25.39
C GLY A 310 1.57 -28.22 -25.05
N GLU A 311 1.45 -28.53 -23.76
CA GLU A 311 0.87 -29.79 -23.24
C GLU A 311 -0.65 -29.82 -23.44
N MET A 312 -1.33 -28.68 -23.25
CA MET A 312 -2.78 -28.56 -23.45
C MET A 312 -3.23 -28.91 -24.88
N LYS A 313 -2.37 -28.72 -25.88
CA LYS A 313 -2.68 -29.05 -27.28
C LYS A 313 -2.43 -30.53 -27.62
N THR A 314 -1.70 -31.26 -26.79
CA THR A 314 -1.27 -32.64 -27.07
C THR A 314 -1.91 -33.68 -26.14
N SER A 315 -2.09 -33.35 -24.85
CA SER A 315 -2.72 -34.23 -23.86
C SER A 315 -4.21 -33.91 -23.68
N MET A 316 -5.03 -34.96 -23.70
CA MET A 316 -6.46 -34.86 -23.43
C MET A 316 -6.73 -34.44 -21.98
N GLU A 317 -5.97 -34.95 -21.00
CA GLU A 317 -6.11 -34.58 -19.60
C GLU A 317 -5.81 -33.10 -19.38
N ALA A 318 -4.74 -32.59 -19.99
CA ALA A 318 -4.38 -31.18 -19.91
C ALA A 318 -5.49 -30.28 -20.49
N LEU A 319 -6.12 -30.70 -21.59
CA LEU A 319 -7.27 -29.98 -22.16
C LEU A 319 -8.48 -29.99 -21.23
N ILE A 320 -8.79 -31.14 -20.60
CA ILE A 320 -9.89 -31.25 -19.63
C ILE A 320 -9.64 -30.33 -18.42
N HIS A 321 -8.42 -30.35 -17.87
CA HIS A 321 -8.05 -29.49 -16.74
C HIS A 321 -8.14 -28.01 -17.10
N HIS A 322 -7.61 -27.61 -18.25
CA HIS A 322 -7.73 -26.24 -18.74
C HIS A 322 -9.19 -25.82 -18.91
N PHE A 323 -10.02 -26.66 -19.53
CA PHE A 323 -11.44 -26.36 -19.74
C PHE A 323 -12.18 -26.17 -18.42
N LYS A 324 -12.01 -27.07 -17.44
CA LYS A 324 -12.67 -26.97 -16.13
C LYS A 324 -12.19 -25.75 -15.33
N LEU A 325 -10.89 -25.48 -15.31
CA LEU A 325 -10.33 -24.34 -14.57
C LEU A 325 -10.85 -22.98 -15.05
N TYR A 326 -11.06 -22.80 -16.35
CA TYR A 326 -11.52 -21.52 -16.90
C TYR A 326 -13.05 -21.39 -17.01
N THR A 327 -13.81 -22.49 -16.89
CA THR A 327 -15.27 -22.47 -16.91
C THR A 327 -15.86 -22.53 -15.51
N GLU A 328 -15.54 -23.60 -14.77
CA GLU A 328 -15.98 -23.85 -13.41
C GLU A 328 -15.07 -23.15 -12.39
N GLY A 329 -13.75 -23.24 -12.55
CA GLY A 329 -12.78 -22.80 -11.54
C GLY A 329 -12.36 -23.93 -10.59
N PHE A 330 -11.32 -23.67 -9.81
CA PHE A 330 -10.87 -24.63 -8.78
C PHE A 330 -11.74 -24.50 -7.53
N HIS A 331 -11.96 -25.63 -6.86
CA HIS A 331 -12.65 -25.68 -5.58
C HIS A 331 -11.63 -25.51 -4.46
N VAL A 332 -12.00 -24.73 -3.45
CA VAL A 332 -11.20 -24.49 -2.25
C VAL A 332 -11.88 -25.22 -1.09
N PRO A 333 -11.13 -25.96 -0.25
CA PRO A 333 -11.72 -26.72 0.84
C PRO A 333 -12.47 -25.80 1.82
N GLU A 334 -13.44 -26.36 2.55
CA GLU A 334 -14.17 -25.63 3.59
C GLU A 334 -13.22 -25.16 4.70
N GLY A 335 -13.29 -23.87 5.05
CA GLY A 335 -12.45 -23.31 6.09
C GLY A 335 -12.43 -21.79 6.13
N GLU A 336 -11.87 -21.25 7.21
CA GLU A 336 -11.68 -19.82 7.41
C GLU A 336 -10.20 -19.53 7.61
N ILE A 337 -9.68 -18.48 6.98
CA ILE A 337 -8.29 -18.08 7.15
C ILE A 337 -8.15 -16.57 7.13
N TYR A 338 -7.30 -16.05 8.03
CA TYR A 338 -6.78 -14.69 7.96
C TYR A 338 -5.31 -14.75 7.58
N VAL A 339 -4.95 -14.01 6.54
CA VAL A 339 -3.57 -13.86 6.10
C VAL A 339 -3.26 -12.39 5.95
N ALA A 340 -2.13 -11.98 6.50
CA ALA A 340 -1.60 -10.65 6.38
C ALA A 340 -0.27 -10.65 5.62
N VAL A 341 -0.04 -9.58 4.85
CA VAL A 341 1.24 -9.27 4.23
C VAL A 341 1.63 -7.84 4.57
N GLU A 342 2.93 -7.56 4.58
CA GLU A 342 3.44 -6.21 4.71
C GLU A 342 3.32 -5.49 3.36
N ALA A 343 2.18 -4.87 3.09
CA ALA A 343 2.05 -3.95 1.98
C ALA A 343 2.89 -2.67 2.25
N PRO A 344 3.22 -1.86 1.23
CA PRO A 344 4.01 -0.64 1.43
C PRO A 344 3.33 0.37 2.36
N LYS A 345 2.00 0.37 2.40
CA LYS A 345 1.18 1.20 3.28
C LYS A 345 1.05 0.64 4.69
N GLY A 346 1.29 -0.66 4.89
CA GLY A 346 1.20 -1.35 6.18
C GLY A 346 0.62 -2.75 6.08
N GLU A 347 -0.02 -3.22 7.14
CA GLU A 347 -0.57 -4.56 7.18
C GLU A 347 -1.83 -4.64 6.32
N PHE A 348 -1.72 -5.33 5.18
CA PHE A 348 -2.87 -5.68 4.36
C PHE A 348 -3.29 -7.12 4.64
N GLY A 349 -4.53 -7.28 5.11
CA GLY A 349 -5.09 -8.56 5.53
C GLY A 349 -6.25 -9.02 4.66
N VAL A 350 -6.27 -10.31 4.33
CA VAL A 350 -7.38 -10.99 3.67
C VAL A 350 -7.97 -12.00 4.64
N TYR A 351 -9.21 -11.78 5.05
CA TYR A 351 -10.02 -12.76 5.75
C TYR A 351 -10.93 -13.48 4.74
N LEU A 352 -10.69 -14.76 4.53
CA LEU A 352 -11.36 -15.58 3.54
C LEU A 352 -12.13 -16.71 4.23
N VAL A 353 -13.42 -16.81 3.91
CA VAL A 353 -14.30 -17.93 4.30
C VAL A 353 -14.67 -18.70 3.04
N ALA A 354 -14.33 -19.98 3.01
CA ALA A 354 -14.63 -20.91 1.93
C ALA A 354 -15.64 -21.96 2.39
N ASP A 355 -16.65 -22.23 1.55
CA ASP A 355 -17.73 -23.20 1.77
C ASP A 355 -17.54 -24.48 0.94
N GLY A 356 -16.31 -24.78 0.51
CA GLY A 356 -16.02 -25.95 -0.33
C GLY A 356 -16.28 -25.71 -1.82
N SER A 357 -16.88 -24.58 -2.19
CA SER A 357 -17.23 -24.27 -3.57
C SER A 357 -16.05 -23.64 -4.35
N ASN A 358 -16.33 -23.27 -5.61
CA ASN A 358 -15.44 -22.53 -6.51
C ASN A 358 -15.48 -20.99 -6.32
N LYS A 359 -16.30 -20.52 -5.38
CA LYS A 359 -16.48 -19.10 -5.05
C LYS A 359 -16.18 -18.89 -3.56
N PRO A 360 -15.66 -17.71 -3.17
CA PRO A 360 -15.54 -17.40 -1.75
C PRO A 360 -16.93 -17.13 -1.18
N TYR A 361 -17.24 -17.74 -0.03
CA TYR A 361 -18.48 -17.45 0.70
C TYR A 361 -18.46 -16.02 1.23
N ARG A 362 -17.32 -15.61 1.82
CA ARG A 362 -17.07 -14.24 2.27
C ARG A 362 -15.59 -13.91 2.12
N ALA A 363 -15.31 -12.72 1.60
CA ALA A 363 -13.96 -12.15 1.60
C ALA A 363 -14.02 -10.76 2.26
N LYS A 364 -13.39 -10.60 3.41
CA LYS A 364 -13.25 -9.32 4.11
C LYS A 364 -11.81 -8.84 3.98
N LEU A 365 -11.64 -7.58 3.57
CA LEU A 365 -10.33 -7.00 3.33
C LEU A 365 -10.00 -5.98 4.42
N ARG A 366 -8.94 -6.25 5.18
CA ARG A 366 -8.35 -5.31 6.13
C ARG A 366 -7.32 -4.47 5.37
N ALA A 367 -7.67 -3.23 5.04
CA ALA A 367 -6.71 -2.28 4.46
C ALA A 367 -6.11 -1.37 5.54
N PRO A 368 -4.80 -1.07 5.46
CA PRO A 368 -4.12 -0.22 6.42
C PRO A 368 -4.69 1.21 6.40
N GLY A 369 -4.95 1.79 5.22
CA GLY A 369 -5.44 3.17 5.10
C GLY A 369 -6.79 3.43 5.77
N TYR A 370 -7.63 2.40 5.99
CA TYR A 370 -8.88 2.54 6.74
C TYR A 370 -8.63 2.88 8.22
N LEU A 371 -7.73 2.12 8.84
CA LEU A 371 -7.38 2.26 10.25
C LEU A 371 -6.61 3.56 10.47
N HIS A 372 -5.79 3.94 9.49
CA HIS A 372 -5.08 5.21 9.54
C HIS A 372 -6.05 6.40 9.51
N LEU A 373 -7.02 6.38 8.59
CA LEU A 373 -7.99 7.46 8.44
C LEU A 373 -9.01 7.51 9.60
N GLN A 374 -9.29 6.39 10.25
CA GLN A 374 -10.13 6.37 11.47
C GLN A 374 -9.55 7.26 12.57
N ALA A 375 -8.22 7.32 12.69
CA ALA A 375 -7.52 8.11 13.69
C ALA A 375 -7.20 9.55 13.22
N MET A 376 -7.75 9.97 12.08
CA MET A 376 -7.51 11.31 11.52
C MET A 376 -7.97 12.43 12.45
N ASP A 377 -9.10 12.26 13.15
CA ASP A 377 -9.58 13.23 14.14
C ASP A 377 -8.55 13.44 15.24
N HIS A 378 -8.12 12.33 15.85
CA HIS A 378 -7.13 12.33 16.95
C HIS A 378 -5.79 12.97 16.55
N ILE A 379 -5.30 12.69 15.33
CA ILE A 379 -4.00 13.20 14.87
C ILE A 379 -4.08 14.66 14.38
N ALA A 380 -5.22 15.08 13.82
CA ALA A 380 -5.38 16.42 13.27
C ALA A 380 -5.77 17.46 14.34
N SER A 381 -6.39 17.04 15.45
CA SER A 381 -6.78 17.94 16.53
C SER A 381 -5.57 18.67 17.13
N GLY A 382 -5.68 19.99 17.26
CA GLY A 382 -4.62 20.86 17.78
C GLY A 382 -3.57 21.28 16.76
N HIS A 383 -3.73 20.92 15.48
CA HIS A 383 -2.83 21.35 14.40
C HIS A 383 -3.47 22.41 13.51
N GLN A 384 -2.66 23.10 12.70
CA GLN A 384 -3.17 24.11 11.79
C GLN A 384 -3.82 23.46 10.56
N LEU A 385 -4.74 24.19 9.90
CA LEU A 385 -5.35 23.73 8.64
C LEU A 385 -4.31 23.32 7.58
N ALA A 386 -3.17 24.01 7.54
CA ALA A 386 -2.10 23.70 6.58
C ALA A 386 -1.42 22.35 6.88
N ASP A 387 -1.35 21.94 8.14
CA ASP A 387 -0.70 20.71 8.58
C ASP A 387 -1.55 19.48 8.26
N VAL A 388 -2.87 19.65 8.16
CA VAL A 388 -3.79 18.58 7.73
C VAL A 388 -3.36 17.96 6.40
N ALA A 389 -2.89 18.75 5.44
CA ALA A 389 -2.38 18.24 4.16
C ALA A 389 -1.13 17.37 4.35
N ALA A 390 -0.21 17.76 5.25
CA ALA A 390 0.99 16.99 5.56
C ALA A 390 0.65 15.68 6.29
N ILE A 391 -0.34 15.71 7.19
CA ILE A 391 -0.86 14.54 7.90
C ILE A 391 -1.47 13.52 6.92
N ILE A 392 -2.32 13.98 6.00
CA ILE A 392 -2.92 13.11 4.97
C ILE A 392 -1.84 12.51 4.07
N GLY A 393 -0.88 13.34 3.63
CA GLY A 393 0.25 12.88 2.82
C GLY A 393 1.06 11.80 3.53
N THR A 394 1.40 12.00 4.81
CA THR A 394 2.18 11.02 5.56
C THR A 394 1.42 9.72 5.87
N MET A 395 0.09 9.72 5.88
CA MET A 395 -0.71 8.49 6.06
C MET A 395 -0.77 7.62 4.80
N ASP A 396 -0.34 8.14 3.64
CA ASP A 396 -0.29 7.39 2.38
C ASP A 396 -1.64 6.78 1.97
N ILE A 397 -2.69 7.59 1.95
CA ILE A 397 -4.05 7.10 1.78
C ILE A 397 -4.40 6.96 0.31
N VAL A 398 -4.88 5.78 -0.07
CA VAL A 398 -5.47 5.54 -1.40
C VAL A 398 -6.94 5.15 -1.21
N PHE A 399 -7.86 5.98 -1.68
CA PHE A 399 -9.29 5.78 -1.40
C PHE A 399 -9.88 4.51 -2.01
N GLY A 400 -9.25 3.93 -3.03
CA GLY A 400 -9.67 2.63 -3.59
C GLY A 400 -9.54 1.50 -2.57
N GLU A 401 -8.51 1.55 -1.73
CA GLU A 401 -8.36 0.68 -0.57
C GLU A 401 -8.98 1.27 0.69
N VAL A 402 -9.66 2.42 0.68
CA VAL A 402 -10.46 2.93 1.82
C VAL A 402 -11.92 2.49 1.68
N ASP A 403 -12.45 2.57 0.46
CA ASP A 403 -13.87 2.36 0.16
C ASP A 403 -14.11 1.00 -0.53
N ARG A 404 -13.91 -0.10 0.20
CA ARG A 404 -14.01 -1.46 -0.34
C ARG A 404 -15.43 -1.95 -0.55
#